data_AF-A0A520HBV9-F1
#
_entry.id   AF-A0A520HBV9-F1
#
_cell.length_a   1.000
_cell.length_b   1.000
_cell.length_c   1.000
_cell.angle_alpha   90.00
_cell.angle_beta   90.00
_cell.angle_gamma   90.00
#
_symmetry.space_group_name_H-M   'P 1'
#
loop_
_entity.id
_entity.type
_entity.pdbx_description
1 polymer ?
#
loop_
_entity_poly.entity_id
_entity_poly.type
_entity_poly.pdbx_seq_one_letter_code
_entity_poly.pdbx_strand_id
1 'polypeptide(L)'
;MPDSKGLKVALDLATTRRDAAARALAQVRQQWLAAQIQLDQLESYAQESLARWTVQSALCTPELMRHHYQFMDRLGHAITLQTHMLREHGQSVEHHAVTLREAEARVESLRQLIDARQQDAQRLAARRDQKVSDEQASMLYRRHAGGRMGGVL
;
A
#
# COMPACT_ATOMS: atom_id res chain seq x y z
N MET A 1 1.44 -18.24 26.05
CA MET A 1 1.62 -18.75 24.67
C MET A 1 2.58 -17.84 23.92
N PRO A 2 3.87 -18.21 23.80
CA PRO A 2 4.93 -17.37 23.23
C PRO A 2 4.74 -17.05 21.73
N ASP A 3 4.12 -17.93 20.95
CA ASP A 3 3.89 -17.74 19.51
C ASP A 3 2.97 -16.55 19.16
N SER A 4 1.99 -16.23 20.01
CA SER A 4 1.06 -15.13 19.77
C SER A 4 1.75 -13.76 19.85
N LYS A 5 2.77 -13.63 20.71
CA LYS A 5 3.53 -12.38 20.84
C LYS A 5 4.42 -12.14 19.61
N GLY A 6 5.04 -13.20 19.08
CA GLY A 6 5.84 -13.13 17.86
C GLY A 6 5.00 -12.75 16.62
N LEU A 7 3.80 -13.31 16.48
CA LEU A 7 2.90 -12.95 15.38
C LEU A 7 2.42 -11.50 15.45
N LYS A 8 2.11 -10.98 16.65
CA LYS A 8 1.75 -9.57 16.84
C LYS A 8 2.88 -8.63 16.44
N VAL A 9 4.12 -8.92 16.86
CA VAL A 9 5.31 -8.16 16.43
C VAL A 9 5.50 -8.21 14.92
N ALA A 10 5.28 -9.38 14.30
CA ALA A 10 5.35 -9.51 12.84
C ALA A 10 4.26 -8.67 12.13
N LEU A 11 3.05 -8.61 12.69
CA LEU A 11 1.97 -7.76 12.18
C LEU A 11 2.31 -6.27 12.29
N ASP A 12 2.86 -5.84 13.41
CA ASP A 12 3.28 -4.43 13.61
C ASP A 12 4.37 -4.02 12.61
N LEU A 13 5.36 -4.90 12.40
CA LEU A 13 6.40 -4.68 11.40
C LEU A 13 5.83 -4.64 9.97
N ALA A 14 4.93 -5.58 9.63
CA ALA A 14 4.28 -5.60 8.32
C ALA A 14 3.43 -4.34 8.08
N THR A 15 2.72 -3.87 9.12
CA THR A 15 1.91 -2.65 9.06
C THR A 15 2.80 -1.43 8.82
N THR A 16 3.92 -1.33 9.54
CA THR A 16 4.90 -0.25 9.36
C THR A 16 5.48 -0.24 7.93
N ARG A 17 5.76 -1.42 7.37
CA ARG A 17 6.23 -1.56 5.98
C ARG A 17 5.18 -1.15 4.96
N ARG A 18 3.91 -1.54 5.15
CA ARG A 18 2.79 -1.08 4.32
C ARG A 18 2.69 0.44 4.35
N ASP A 19 2.77 1.06 5.52
CA ASP A 19 2.66 2.52 5.65
C ASP A 19 3.84 3.24 4.99
N ALA A 20 5.04 2.66 5.07
CA ALA A 20 6.19 3.17 4.33
C ALA A 20 6.00 3.05 2.80
N ALA A 21 5.48 1.92 2.31
CA ALA A 21 5.16 1.74 0.89
C ALA A 21 4.08 2.72 0.40
N ALA A 22 3.06 2.98 1.23
CA ALA A 22 2.01 3.96 0.93
C ALA A 22 2.56 5.38 0.81
N ARG A 23 3.46 5.78 1.72
CA ARG A 23 4.15 7.08 1.64
C ARG A 23 5.03 7.19 0.41
N ALA A 24 5.78 6.13 0.08
CA ALA A 24 6.61 6.09 -1.12
C ALA A 24 5.77 6.25 -2.40
N LEU A 25 4.65 5.51 -2.51
CA LEU A 25 3.71 5.63 -3.63
C LEU A 25 3.14 7.05 -3.75
N ALA A 26 2.76 7.67 -2.64
CA ALA A 26 2.26 9.03 -2.64
C ALA A 26 3.31 10.03 -3.15
N GLN A 27 4.56 9.88 -2.73
CA GLN A 27 5.67 10.73 -3.17
C GLN A 27 5.93 10.60 -4.68
N VAL A 28 6.01 9.39 -5.22
CA VAL A 28 6.27 9.20 -6.67
C VAL A 28 5.08 9.65 -7.53
N ARG A 29 3.85 9.54 -7.03
CA ARG A 29 2.66 10.11 -7.70
C ARG A 29 2.71 11.63 -7.78
N GLN A 30 3.18 12.30 -6.72
CA GLN A 30 3.37 13.75 -6.75
C GLN A 30 4.43 14.16 -7.77
N GLN A 31 5.54 13.41 -7.86
CA GLN A 31 6.58 13.65 -8.87
C GLN A 31 6.06 13.46 -10.29
N TRP A 32 5.29 12.39 -10.53
CA TRP A 32 4.65 12.15 -11.82
C TRP A 32 3.70 13.29 -12.22
N LEU A 33 2.85 13.74 -11.29
CA LEU A 33 1.94 14.87 -11.54
C LEU A 33 2.70 16.16 -11.84
N ALA A 34 3.75 16.46 -11.08
CA ALA A 34 4.59 17.63 -11.34
C ALA A 34 5.25 17.56 -12.73
N ALA A 35 5.74 16.39 -13.12
CA ALA A 35 6.34 16.18 -14.44
C ALA A 35 5.31 16.34 -15.57
N GLN A 36 4.06 15.92 -15.37
CA GLN A 36 2.97 16.12 -16.32
C GLN A 36 2.67 17.61 -16.50
N ILE A 37 2.52 18.34 -15.38
CA ILE A 37 2.25 19.79 -15.42
C ILE A 37 3.36 20.53 -16.18
N GLN A 38 4.63 20.16 -15.95
CA GLN A 38 5.76 20.75 -16.66
C GLN A 38 5.72 20.46 -18.17
N LEU A 39 5.33 19.24 -18.57
CA LEU A 39 5.18 18.90 -19.98
C LEU A 39 4.08 19.72 -20.64
N ASP A 40 2.91 19.80 -20.00
CA ASP A 40 1.76 20.57 -20.49
C ASP A 40 2.11 22.05 -20.67
N GLN A 41 2.92 22.62 -19.75
CA GLN A 41 3.43 23.98 -19.86
C GLN A 41 4.37 24.17 -21.06
N LEU A 42 5.31 23.24 -21.28
CA LEU A 42 6.23 23.31 -22.41
C LEU A 42 5.50 23.19 -23.76
N GLU A 43 4.53 22.27 -23.85
CA GLU A 43 3.73 22.07 -25.06
C GLU A 43 2.84 23.28 -25.35
N SER A 44 2.17 23.82 -24.33
CA SER A 44 1.35 25.02 -24.46
C SER A 44 2.19 26.21 -24.91
N TYR A 45 3.36 26.40 -24.29
CA TYR A 45 4.28 27.46 -24.66
C TYR A 45 4.84 27.32 -26.09
N ALA A 46 5.10 26.08 -26.54
CA ALA A 46 5.51 25.81 -27.92
C ALA A 46 4.41 26.19 -28.93
N GLN A 47 3.17 25.82 -28.65
CA GLN A 47 2.01 26.14 -29.50
C GLN A 47 1.79 27.66 -29.60
N GLU A 48 1.81 28.36 -28.46
CA GLU A 48 1.68 29.81 -28.44
C GLU A 48 2.81 30.50 -29.21
N SER A 49 4.04 30.02 -29.05
CA SER A 49 5.21 30.58 -29.74
C SER A 49 5.12 30.39 -31.24
N LEU A 50 4.64 29.24 -31.71
CA LEU A 50 4.38 28.99 -33.11
C LEU A 50 3.26 29.90 -33.66
N ALA A 51 2.16 30.05 -32.91
CA ALA A 51 1.04 30.92 -33.31
C ALA A 51 1.43 32.40 -33.39
N ARG A 52 2.27 32.89 -32.46
CA ARG A 52 2.82 34.25 -32.55
C ARG A 52 3.77 34.41 -33.73
N TRP A 53 4.58 33.38 -34.00
CA TRP A 53 5.56 33.41 -35.08
C TRP A 53 4.92 33.46 -36.48
N THR A 54 3.84 32.71 -36.72
CA THR A 54 3.15 32.74 -38.02
C THR A 54 2.68 34.14 -38.39
N VAL A 55 2.23 34.94 -37.41
CA VAL A 55 1.81 36.33 -37.61
C VAL A 55 3.00 37.28 -37.85
N GLN A 56 4.13 37.06 -37.16
CA GLN A 56 5.27 37.98 -37.18
C GLN A 56 6.29 37.70 -38.29
N SER A 57 6.32 36.47 -38.81
CA SER A 57 7.36 35.99 -39.73
C SER A 57 7.51 36.81 -41.02
N ALA A 58 6.43 37.44 -41.51
CA ALA A 58 6.43 38.24 -42.74
C ALA A 58 7.27 39.53 -42.66
N LEU A 59 7.59 40.00 -41.45
CA LEU A 59 8.34 41.25 -41.22
C LEU A 59 9.71 41.01 -40.56
N CYS A 60 10.13 39.74 -40.41
CA CYS A 60 11.32 39.37 -39.66
C CYS A 60 12.59 39.38 -40.53
N THR A 61 13.72 39.76 -39.91
CA THR A 61 15.03 39.62 -40.55
C THR A 61 15.51 38.16 -40.58
N PRO A 62 16.37 37.77 -41.54
CA PRO A 62 16.93 36.42 -41.59
C PRO A 62 17.63 35.98 -40.30
N GLU A 63 18.33 36.89 -39.61
CA GLU A 63 18.97 36.62 -38.33
C GLU A 63 17.96 36.25 -37.24
N LEU A 64 16.85 36.99 -37.17
CA LEU A 64 15.77 36.73 -36.21
C LEU A 64 15.08 35.39 -36.49
N MET A 65 14.88 35.05 -37.76
CA MET A 65 14.36 33.74 -38.16
C MET A 65 15.26 32.61 -37.69
N ARG A 66 16.59 32.74 -37.87
CA ARG A 66 17.56 31.72 -37.42
C ARG A 66 17.48 31.52 -35.91
N HIS A 67 17.41 32.59 -35.14
CA HIS A 67 17.30 32.51 -33.68
C HIS A 67 15.99 31.86 -33.23
N HIS A 68 14.87 32.17 -33.89
CA HIS A 68 13.59 31.52 -33.62
C HIS A 68 13.66 30.00 -33.84
N TYR A 69 14.19 29.54 -34.96
CA TYR A 69 14.32 28.10 -35.23
C TYR A 69 15.26 27.40 -34.24
N GLN A 70 16.39 28.02 -33.88
CA GLN A 70 17.30 27.48 -32.86
C GLN A 70 16.63 27.35 -31.49
N PHE A 71 15.78 28.31 -31.13
CA PHE A 71 15.01 28.26 -29.90
C PHE A 71 13.97 27.14 -29.94
N MET A 72 13.21 27.02 -31.04
CA MET A 72 12.20 25.97 -31.20
C MET A 72 12.82 24.56 -31.18
N ASP A 73 14.01 24.40 -31.76
CA ASP A 73 14.76 23.14 -31.69
C ASP A 73 15.11 22.79 -30.23
N ARG A 74 15.64 23.74 -29.45
CA ARG A 74 15.90 23.53 -28.02
C ARG A 74 14.65 23.21 -27.21
N LEU A 75 13.54 23.88 -27.52
CA LEU A 75 12.25 23.62 -26.87
C LEU A 75 11.73 22.21 -27.18
N GLY A 76 11.84 21.75 -28.43
CA GLY A 76 11.50 20.38 -28.82
C GLY A 76 12.37 19.33 -28.12
N HIS A 77 13.67 19.60 -27.97
CA HIS A 77 14.56 18.75 -27.17
C HIS A 77 14.14 18.71 -25.69
N ALA A 78 13.80 19.85 -25.09
CA ALA A 78 13.33 19.91 -23.70
C ALA A 78 12.03 19.14 -23.48
N ILE A 79 11.06 19.27 -24.40
CA ILE A 79 9.81 18.49 -24.40
C ILE A 79 10.13 16.99 -24.44
N THR A 80 11.03 16.56 -25.33
CA THR A 80 11.42 15.16 -25.45
C THR A 80 12.01 14.63 -24.14
N LEU A 81 12.95 15.36 -23.53
CA LEU A 81 13.52 15.01 -22.22
C LEU A 81 12.44 14.93 -21.13
N GLN A 82 11.51 15.88 -21.11
CA GLN A 82 10.42 15.91 -20.15
C GLN A 82 9.46 14.70 -20.33
N THR A 83 9.14 14.33 -21.57
CA THR A 83 8.33 13.14 -21.87
C THR A 83 9.03 11.85 -21.39
N HIS A 84 10.35 11.77 -21.52
CA HIS A 84 11.11 10.64 -20.98
C HIS A 84 11.02 10.58 -19.44
N MET A 85 11.26 11.70 -18.75
CA MET A 85 11.14 11.76 -17.29
C MET A 85 9.73 11.42 -16.81
N LEU A 86 8.68 11.91 -17.49
CA LEU A 86 7.30 11.57 -17.19
C LEU A 86 7.04 10.07 -17.27
N ARG A 87 7.60 9.40 -18.29
CA ARG A 87 7.50 7.95 -18.45
C ARG A 87 8.22 7.19 -17.33
N GLU A 88 9.42 7.62 -16.95
CA GLU A 88 10.17 7.03 -15.84
C GLU A 88 9.43 7.17 -14.51
N HIS A 89 8.86 8.35 -14.24
CA HIS A 89 8.00 8.54 -13.07
C HIS A 89 6.75 7.67 -13.11
N GLY A 90 6.13 7.49 -14.29
CA GLY A 90 5.01 6.58 -14.46
C GLY A 90 5.37 5.12 -14.12
N GLN A 91 6.52 4.65 -14.60
CA GLN A 91 7.03 3.31 -14.27
C GLN A 91 7.30 3.16 -12.76
N SER A 92 7.84 4.20 -12.12
CA SER A 92 8.06 4.23 -10.68
C SER A 92 6.74 4.16 -9.89
N VAL A 93 5.70 4.87 -10.33
CA VAL A 93 4.35 4.79 -9.74
C VAL A 93 3.82 3.36 -9.78
N GLU A 94 3.92 2.69 -10.94
CA GLU A 94 3.47 1.30 -11.08
C GLU A 94 4.26 0.35 -10.16
N HIS A 95 5.59 0.50 -10.09
CA HIS A 95 6.43 -0.30 -9.21
C HIS A 95 6.06 -0.14 -7.72
N HIS A 96 5.87 1.10 -7.26
CA HIS A 96 5.48 1.37 -5.88
C HIS A 96 4.04 0.94 -5.58
N ALA A 97 3.15 0.95 -6.57
CA ALA A 97 1.78 0.44 -6.42
C ALA A 97 1.78 -1.07 -6.20
N VAL A 98 2.58 -1.83 -6.94
CA VAL A 98 2.78 -3.27 -6.71
C VAL A 98 3.34 -3.52 -5.32
N THR A 99 4.37 -2.78 -4.92
CA THR A 99 4.99 -2.91 -3.59
C THR A 99 3.99 -2.66 -2.45
N LEU A 100 3.13 -1.65 -2.58
CA LEU A 100 2.08 -1.38 -1.61
C LEU A 100 1.08 -2.55 -1.53
N ARG A 101 0.62 -3.04 -2.68
CA ARG A 101 -0.33 -4.16 -2.75
C ARG A 101 0.22 -5.43 -2.09
N GLU A 102 1.50 -5.74 -2.31
CA GLU A 102 2.16 -6.88 -1.66
C GLU A 102 2.26 -6.70 -0.14
N ALA A 103 2.58 -5.49 0.33
CA ALA A 103 2.62 -5.19 1.74
C ALA A 103 1.24 -5.28 2.40
N GLU A 104 0.19 -4.81 1.73
CA GLU A 104 -1.20 -4.96 2.16
C GLU A 104 -1.62 -6.43 2.27
N ALA A 105 -1.32 -7.23 1.24
CA ALA A 105 -1.59 -8.67 1.24
C ALA A 105 -0.88 -9.39 2.40
N ARG A 106 0.36 -8.97 2.72
CA ARG A 106 1.12 -9.52 3.84
C ARG A 106 0.49 -9.18 5.20
N VAL A 107 0.05 -7.94 5.38
CA VAL A 107 -0.66 -7.51 6.60
C VAL A 107 -1.93 -8.34 6.79
N GLU A 108 -2.72 -8.50 5.73
CA GLU A 108 -3.97 -9.24 5.77
C GLU A 108 -3.74 -10.73 6.08
N SER A 109 -2.75 -11.35 5.44
CA SER A 109 -2.37 -12.73 5.72
C SER A 109 -1.97 -12.96 7.19
N LEU A 110 -1.24 -12.01 7.79
CA LEU A 110 -0.85 -12.09 9.20
C LEU A 110 -2.03 -11.92 10.15
N ARG A 111 -2.99 -11.05 9.82
CA ARG A 111 -4.24 -10.90 10.60
C ARG A 111 -5.03 -12.20 10.62
N GLN A 112 -5.26 -12.79 9.45
CA GLN A 112 -5.98 -14.06 9.32
C GLN A 112 -5.29 -15.18 10.11
N LEU A 113 -3.96 -15.26 10.07
CA LEU A 113 -3.20 -16.24 10.84
C LEU A 113 -3.32 -16.03 12.36
N ILE A 114 -3.29 -14.77 12.81
CA ILE A 114 -3.48 -14.42 14.23
C ILE A 114 -4.89 -14.83 14.68
N ASP A 115 -5.92 -14.51 13.89
CA ASP A 115 -7.31 -14.81 14.22
C ASP A 115 -7.55 -16.32 14.28
N ALA A 116 -7.03 -17.08 13.32
CA ALA A 116 -7.09 -18.54 13.34
C ALA A 116 -6.44 -19.13 14.61
N ARG A 117 -5.25 -18.65 14.98
CA ARG A 117 -4.56 -19.07 16.22
C ARG A 117 -5.36 -18.74 17.47
N GLN A 118 -6.04 -17.59 17.51
CA GLN A 118 -6.89 -17.21 18.64
C GLN A 118 -8.12 -18.12 18.76
N GLN A 119 -8.79 -18.41 17.64
CA GLN A 119 -9.94 -19.30 17.62
C GLN A 119 -9.57 -20.72 18.08
N ASP A 120 -8.43 -21.25 17.63
CA ASP A 120 -7.96 -22.57 18.06
C ASP A 120 -7.64 -22.61 19.56
N ALA A 121 -7.00 -21.55 20.08
CA ALA A 121 -6.72 -21.43 21.51
C ALA A 121 -8.01 -21.36 22.35
N GLN A 122 -9.02 -20.61 21.89
CA GLN A 122 -10.34 -20.55 22.54
C GLN A 122 -11.05 -21.89 22.53
N ARG A 123 -11.03 -22.62 21.42
CA ARG A 123 -11.60 -23.98 21.31
C ARG A 123 -10.92 -24.96 22.26
N LEU A 124 -9.60 -24.90 22.37
CA LEU A 124 -8.82 -25.73 23.31
C LEU A 124 -9.14 -25.39 24.77
N ALA A 125 -9.28 -24.11 25.11
CA ALA A 125 -9.68 -23.68 26.44
C ALA A 125 -11.10 -24.16 26.80
N ALA A 126 -12.08 -23.93 25.92
CA ALA A 126 -13.46 -24.38 26.12
C ALA A 126 -13.56 -25.90 26.34
N ARG A 127 -12.80 -26.70 25.58
CA ARG A 127 -12.74 -28.16 25.78
C ARG A 127 -12.15 -28.55 27.15
N ARG A 128 -11.15 -27.83 27.64
CA ARG A 128 -10.54 -28.06 28.96
C ARG A 128 -11.53 -27.71 30.07
N ASP A 129 -12.19 -26.56 29.95
CA ASP A 129 -13.17 -26.09 30.95
C ASP A 129 -14.37 -27.03 31.04
N GLN A 130 -14.88 -27.50 29.89
CA GLN A 130 -15.94 -28.51 29.84
C GLN A 130 -15.52 -29.80 30.54
N LYS A 131 -14.33 -30.33 30.24
CA LYS A 131 -13.82 -31.55 30.88
C LYS A 131 -13.72 -31.42 32.41
N VAL A 132 -13.20 -30.28 32.90
CA VAL A 132 -13.11 -30.01 34.34
C VAL A 132 -14.50 -29.94 34.98
N SER A 133 -15.46 -29.31 34.30
CA SER A 133 -16.84 -29.23 34.78
C SER A 133 -17.50 -30.61 34.87
N ASP A 134 -17.34 -31.45 33.85
CA ASP A 134 -17.87 -32.82 33.83
C ASP A 134 -17.26 -33.70 34.93
N GLU A 135 -15.95 -33.56 35.19
CA GLU A 135 -15.25 -34.26 36.28
C GLU A 135 -15.78 -33.84 37.66
N GLN A 136 -16.00 -32.55 37.89
CA GLN A 136 -16.57 -32.03 39.14
C GLN A 136 -18.01 -32.50 39.35
N ALA A 137 -18.85 -32.45 38.31
CA ALA A 137 -20.23 -32.95 38.37
C ALA A 137 -20.26 -34.45 38.71
N SER A 138 -19.38 -35.24 38.10
CA SER A 138 -19.23 -36.68 38.38
C SER A 138 -18.81 -36.96 39.82
N MET A 139 -17.89 -36.17 40.38
CA MET A 139 -17.46 -36.28 41.78
C MET A 139 -18.58 -35.93 42.76
N LEU A 140 -19.34 -34.85 42.50
CA LEU A 140 -20.51 -34.47 43.29
C LEU A 140 -21.60 -35.54 43.24
N TYR A 141 -21.89 -36.06 42.04
CA TYR A 141 -22.85 -37.15 41.86
C TYR A 141 -22.42 -38.40 42.63
N ARG A 142 -21.14 -38.80 42.58
CA ARG A 142 -20.62 -39.94 43.33
C ARG A 142 -20.76 -39.75 44.85
N ARG A 143 -20.51 -38.55 45.37
CA ARG A 143 -20.71 -38.22 46.80
C ARG A 143 -22.18 -38.30 47.20
N HIS A 144 -23.09 -37.74 46.39
CA HIS A 144 -24.53 -37.77 46.68
C HIS A 144 -25.14 -39.17 46.51
N ALA A 145 -24.67 -39.97 45.55
CA ALA A 145 -25.09 -41.35 45.37
C ALA A 145 -24.56 -42.25 46.51
N GLY A 146 -23.33 -42.03 46.98
CA GLY A 146 -22.77 -42.73 48.14
C GLY A 146 -23.46 -42.39 49.47
N GLY A 147 -23.93 -41.15 49.63
CA GLY A 147 -24.69 -40.72 50.83
C GLY A 147 -26.13 -41.26 50.90
N ARG A 148 -26.72 -41.67 49.78
CA ARG A 148 -28.08 -42.23 49.72
C ARG A 148 -28.16 -43.73 50.02
N MET A 149 -27.02 -44.42 50.09
CA MET A 149 -26.87 -45.86 50.38
C MET A 149 -26.38 -46.14 51.82
N GLY A 150 -26.20 -45.12 52.66
CA GLY A 150 -25.73 -45.25 54.05
C GLY A 150 -26.78 -44.93 55.13
N GLY A 151 -28.05 -44.83 54.76
CA GLY A 151 -29.16 -44.47 55.66
C GLY A 151 -30.32 -45.45 55.59
N VAL A 152 -30.05 -46.73 55.80
CA VAL A 152 -31.06 -47.73 56.20
C VAL A 152 -30.38 -48.69 57.18
N LEU A 153 -31.01 -48.84 58.35
CA LEU A 153 -30.65 -49.59 59.57
C LEU A 153 -29.85 -48.81 60.62
#